data_AF-A0A2K6FA98-F1
#
_entry.id   AF-A0A2K6FA98-F1
#
_cell.length_a   1.000
_cell.length_b   1.000
_cell.length_c   1.000
_cell.angle_alpha   90.00
_cell.angle_beta   90.00
_cell.angle_gamma   90.00
#
_symmetry.space_group_name_H-M   'P 1'
#
loop_
_entity.id
_entity.type
_entity.pdbx_description
1 polymer ?
#
loop_
_entity_poly.entity_id
_entity_poly.type
_entity_poly.pdbx_seq_one_letter_code
_entity_poly.pdbx_strand_id
1 'polypeptide(L)'
;MAESADKLYRVEYAKSGRASCKKCSESIPKDSLRMAIMVQSPMFDGKVPHWYHFSCFWKVGHSIRHPDVEVDGFSELRWDDQQKVKKTAEAGGVPGVYRLGRQWASGGVRAKKSPPACPLCPPHVQIKNMVQMLFQQHLIDSALSVA
;
A
#
# COMPACT_ATOMS: atom_id res chain seq x y z
N MET A 1 -11.52 -17.10 -1.11
CA MET A 1 -10.86 -16.11 -2.00
C MET A 1 -11.90 -15.31 -2.77
N ALA A 2 -12.91 -14.75 -2.10
CA ALA A 2 -14.03 -14.09 -2.77
C ALA A 2 -14.66 -13.03 -1.86
N GLU A 3 -14.04 -11.85 -1.72
CA GLU A 3 -14.77 -10.65 -1.23
C GLU A 3 -14.09 -9.29 -1.56
N SER A 4 -13.11 -9.28 -2.47
CA SER A 4 -12.33 -8.07 -2.80
C SER A 4 -12.64 -7.48 -4.18
N ALA A 5 -13.36 -8.20 -5.04
CA ALA A 5 -13.46 -7.87 -6.48
C ALA A 5 -14.49 -6.79 -6.83
N ASP A 6 -15.33 -6.38 -5.87
CA ASP A 6 -16.36 -5.36 -6.14
C ASP A 6 -15.97 -3.94 -5.73
N LYS A 7 -14.82 -3.77 -5.06
CA LYS A 7 -14.37 -2.44 -4.65
C LYS A 7 -13.73 -1.68 -5.82
N LEU A 8 -14.07 -0.41 -5.95
CA LEU A 8 -13.59 0.47 -7.02
C LEU A 8 -12.09 0.79 -6.87
N TYR A 9 -11.62 0.87 -5.63
CA TYR A 9 -10.25 1.20 -5.32
C TYR A 9 -9.60 0.05 -4.55
N ARG A 10 -8.27 -0.06 -4.67
CA ARG A 10 -7.46 -1.00 -3.91
C ARG A 10 -6.18 -0.34 -3.45
N VAL A 11 -5.74 -0.64 -2.23
CA VAL A 11 -4.48 -0.16 -1.68
C VAL A 11 -3.68 -1.35 -1.17
N GLU A 12 -2.39 -1.36 -1.49
CA GLU A 12 -1.47 -2.39 -0.98
C GLU A 12 -0.02 -1.88 -0.99
N TYR A 13 0.82 -2.51 -0.19
CA TYR A 13 2.26 -2.40 -0.35
C TYR A 13 2.71 -3.18 -1.59
N ALA A 14 3.60 -2.58 -2.38
CA ALA A 14 4.06 -3.17 -3.63
C ALA A 14 4.84 -4.47 -3.40
N LYS A 15 4.24 -5.62 -3.70
CA LYS A 15 4.91 -6.94 -3.62
C LYS A 15 6.13 -7.07 -4.54
N SER A 16 6.11 -6.37 -5.67
CA SER A 16 7.23 -6.29 -6.62
C SER A 16 7.24 -4.95 -7.33
N GLY A 17 8.43 -4.56 -7.82
CA GLY A 17 8.63 -3.32 -8.57
C GLY A 17 8.31 -3.39 -10.07
N ARG A 18 7.43 -4.32 -10.48
CA ARG A 18 7.08 -4.52 -11.91
C ARG A 18 5.91 -3.67 -12.38
N ALA A 19 5.16 -3.07 -11.44
CA ALA A 19 4.02 -2.22 -11.77
C ALA A 19 4.51 -0.82 -12.17
N SER A 20 3.96 -0.30 -13.26
CA SER A 20 4.23 1.06 -13.74
C SER A 20 3.06 1.97 -13.37
N CYS A 21 3.35 3.17 -12.87
CA CYS A 21 2.34 4.17 -12.58
C CYS A 21 1.71 4.69 -13.88
N LYS A 22 0.38 4.66 -14.00
CA LYS A 22 -0.31 5.17 -15.21
C LYS A 22 -0.29 6.70 -15.36
N LYS A 23 0.04 7.45 -14.31
CA LYS A 23 0.10 8.93 -14.36
C LYS A 23 1.49 9.46 -14.75
N CYS A 24 2.55 8.98 -14.12
CA CYS A 24 3.92 9.44 -14.38
C CYS A 24 4.74 8.46 -15.22
N SER A 25 4.21 7.30 -15.60
CA SER A 25 4.89 6.23 -16.36
C SER A 25 6.15 5.64 -15.69
N GLU A 26 6.47 6.06 -14.47
CA GLU A 26 7.59 5.53 -13.68
C GLU A 26 7.26 4.18 -13.03
N SER A 27 8.29 3.37 -12.79
CA SER A 27 8.16 2.10 -12.07
C SER A 27 7.92 2.33 -10.58
N ILE A 28 6.95 1.62 -10.01
CA ILE A 28 6.63 1.69 -8.59
C ILE A 28 7.63 0.82 -7.80
N PRO A 29 8.35 1.36 -6.81
CA PRO A 29 9.33 0.59 -6.05
C PRO A 29 8.68 -0.50 -5.19
N LYS A 30 9.40 -1.60 -4.94
CA LYS A 30 8.97 -2.67 -4.03
C LYS A 30 8.79 -2.11 -2.61
N ASP A 31 7.83 -2.66 -1.86
CA ASP A 31 7.48 -2.29 -0.49
C ASP A 31 6.98 -0.85 -0.32
N SER A 32 6.73 -0.11 -1.42
CA SER A 32 6.11 1.21 -1.39
C SER A 32 4.58 1.15 -1.38
N LEU A 33 3.95 2.14 -0.75
CA LEU A 33 2.49 2.29 -0.74
C LEU A 33 2.00 2.71 -2.13
N ARG A 34 1.16 1.87 -2.73
CA ARG A 34 0.54 2.13 -4.03
C ARG A 34 -0.95 1.94 -3.99
N MET A 35 -1.64 2.66 -4.86
CA MET A 35 -3.09 2.60 -4.98
C MET A 35 -3.45 2.14 -6.39
N ALA A 36 -4.53 1.39 -6.51
CA ALA A 36 -5.08 0.92 -7.75
C ALA A 36 -6.55 1.30 -7.90
N ILE A 37 -6.95 1.45 -9.15
CA ILE A 37 -8.34 1.63 -9.56
C ILE A 37 -8.74 0.40 -10.34
N MET A 38 -9.85 -0.22 -9.96
CA MET A 38 -10.43 -1.33 -10.68
C MET A 38 -11.20 -0.78 -11.87
N VAL A 39 -10.63 -0.93 -13.06
CA VAL A 39 -11.25 -0.49 -14.32
C VAL A 39 -11.64 -1.72 -15.12
N GLN A 40 -12.84 -1.72 -15.70
CA GLN A 40 -13.22 -2.78 -16.64
C GLN A 40 -12.38 -2.65 -17.91
N SER A 41 -11.78 -3.75 -18.34
CA SER A 41 -11.00 -3.73 -19.56
C SER A 41 -11.89 -3.89 -20.79
N PRO A 42 -11.62 -3.15 -21.88
CA PRO A 42 -12.32 -3.36 -23.13
C PRO A 42 -11.93 -4.68 -23.83
N MET A 43 -10.84 -5.32 -23.40
CA MET A 43 -10.24 -6.46 -24.11
C MET A 43 -10.46 -7.81 -23.41
N PHE A 44 -10.82 -7.81 -22.13
CA PHE A 44 -11.14 -9.03 -21.39
C PHE A 44 -12.33 -8.77 -20.47
N ASP A 45 -13.15 -9.80 -20.26
CA ASP A 45 -14.33 -9.71 -19.40
C ASP A 45 -13.95 -9.78 -17.92
N GLY A 46 -13.38 -8.68 -17.42
CA GLY A 46 -13.04 -8.53 -16.01
C GLY A 46 -12.48 -7.14 -15.67
N LYS A 47 -12.27 -6.93 -14.37
CA LYS A 47 -11.67 -5.71 -13.82
C LYS A 47 -10.15 -5.86 -13.74
N VAL A 48 -9.39 -4.88 -14.25
CA VAL A 48 -7.94 -4.82 -14.09
C VAL A 48 -7.56 -3.64 -13.19
N PRO A 49 -6.63 -3.85 -12.25
CA PRO A 49 -6.11 -2.77 -11.42
C PRO A 49 -5.15 -1.88 -12.21
N HIS A 50 -5.49 -0.60 -12.31
CA HIS A 50 -4.58 0.45 -12.76
C HIS A 50 -3.78 0.98 -11.58
N TRP A 51 -2.50 0.65 -11.50
CA TRP A 51 -1.61 1.06 -10.42
C TRP A 51 -1.12 2.51 -10.56
N TYR A 52 -1.06 3.19 -9.42
CA TYR A 52 -0.55 4.55 -9.25
C TYR A 52 0.32 4.64 -8.00
N HIS A 53 1.28 5.56 -8.01
CA HIS A 53 1.91 6.02 -6.77
C HIS A 53 0.88 6.69 -5.87
N PHE A 54 1.07 6.61 -4.55
CA PHE A 54 0.21 7.27 -3.57
C PHE A 54 -0.02 8.76 -3.89
N SER A 55 1.04 9.50 -4.23
CA SER A 55 0.93 10.93 -4.59
C SER A 55 0.27 11.17 -5.95
N CYS A 56 0.46 10.25 -6.89
CA CYS A 56 -0.08 10.38 -8.24
C CYS A 56 -1.57 10.11 -8.30
N PHE A 57 -2.08 9.24 -7.43
CA PHE A 57 -3.49 8.90 -7.34
C PHE A 57 -4.38 10.15 -7.15
N TRP A 58 -4.01 11.01 -6.20
CA TRP A 58 -4.76 12.24 -5.91
C TRP A 58 -4.67 13.28 -7.02
N LYS A 59 -3.57 13.29 -7.80
CA LYS A 59 -3.42 14.20 -8.96
C LYS A 59 -4.31 13.84 -10.15
N VAL A 60 -4.92 12.66 -10.15
CA VAL A 60 -5.88 12.27 -11.19
C VAL A 60 -7.29 12.82 -10.87
N GLY A 61 -7.51 13.32 -9.65
CA GLY A 61 -8.80 13.88 -9.24
C GLY A 61 -9.77 12.84 -8.66
N HIS A 62 -9.26 11.69 -8.20
CA HIS A 62 -10.09 10.72 -7.50
C HIS A 62 -10.41 11.22 -6.08
N SER A 63 -11.68 11.51 -5.83
CA SER A 63 -12.20 11.81 -4.50
C SER A 63 -12.69 10.52 -3.85
N ILE A 64 -12.04 10.11 -2.77
CA ILE A 64 -12.50 9.01 -1.91
C ILE A 64 -13.16 9.65 -0.69
N ARG A 65 -14.42 9.28 -0.39
CA ARG A 65 -15.13 9.82 0.78
C ARG A 65 -14.91 8.93 2.00
N HIS A 66 -15.00 7.61 1.81
CA HIS A 66 -14.88 6.60 2.86
C HIS A 66 -13.78 5.60 2.48
N PRO A 67 -12.51 5.89 2.82
CA PRO A 67 -11.39 5.05 2.43
C PRO A 67 -11.40 3.66 3.07
N ASP A 68 -12.13 3.45 4.16
CA ASP A 68 -12.29 2.16 4.83
C ASP A 68 -13.26 1.20 4.09
N VAL A 69 -14.27 1.74 3.38
CA VAL A 69 -15.28 0.93 2.67
C VAL A 69 -14.96 0.85 1.18
N GLU A 70 -14.58 1.97 0.57
CA GLU A 70 -14.39 2.07 -0.88
C GLU A 70 -13.05 1.46 -1.35
N VAL A 71 -12.06 1.37 -0.45
CA VAL A 71 -10.71 0.93 -0.76
C VAL A 71 -10.45 -0.46 -0.19
N ASP A 72 -10.26 -1.43 -1.09
CA ASP A 72 -9.87 -2.78 -0.74
C ASP A 72 -8.42 -2.83 -0.22
N GLY A 73 -8.17 -3.61 0.82
CA GLY A 73 -6.84 -3.71 1.45
C GLY A 73 -6.52 -2.59 2.45
N PHE A 74 -7.45 -1.69 2.75
CA PHE A 74 -7.23 -0.63 3.75
C PHE A 74 -6.91 -1.21 5.14
N SER A 75 -7.61 -2.26 5.55
CA SER A 75 -7.42 -2.92 6.85
C SER A 75 -6.09 -3.66 6.99
N GLU A 76 -5.42 -4.00 5.88
CA GLU A 76 -4.11 -4.68 5.86
C GLU A 76 -2.94 -3.69 6.00
N LEU A 77 -3.19 -2.38 5.87
CA LEU A 77 -2.18 -1.35 6.03
C LEU A 77 -1.82 -1.15 7.50
N ARG A 78 -0.62 -0.63 7.74
CA ARG A 78 -0.23 -0.14 9.07
C ARG A 78 -1.13 1.03 9.49
N TRP A 79 -1.37 1.15 10.79
CA TRP A 79 -2.22 2.21 11.35
C TRP A 79 -1.75 3.62 10.94
N ASP A 80 -0.43 3.89 10.94
CA ASP A 80 0.12 5.16 10.44
C ASP A 80 -0.26 5.47 8.98
N ASP A 81 -0.20 4.46 8.11
CA ASP A 81 -0.55 4.63 6.70
C ASP A 81 -2.07 4.74 6.50
N GLN A 82 -2.88 4.07 7.33
CA GLN A 82 -4.33 4.25 7.35
C GLN A 82 -4.71 5.70 7.67
N GLN A 83 -4.09 6.28 8.70
CA GLN A 83 -4.31 7.69 9.06
C GLN A 83 -3.86 8.64 7.94
N LYS A 84 -2.71 8.34 7.31
CA LYS A 84 -2.21 9.11 6.17
C LYS A 84 -3.17 9.11 4.99
N VAL A 85 -3.74 7.94 4.64
CA VAL A 85 -4.74 7.81 3.57
C VAL A 85 -6.00 8.61 3.91
N LYS A 86 -6.52 8.47 5.14
CA LYS A 86 -7.70 9.23 5.61
C LYS A 86 -7.49 10.74 5.50
N LYS A 87 -6.42 11.24 6.10
CA LYS A 87 -6.07 12.66 6.07
C LYS A 87 -5.89 13.19 4.64
N THR A 88 -5.31 12.37 3.75
CA THR A 88 -5.11 12.79 2.35
C THR A 88 -6.41 12.78 1.55
N ALA A 89 -7.31 11.82 1.82
CA ALA A 89 -8.63 11.75 1.21
C ALA A 89 -9.46 13.00 1.57
N GLU A 90 -9.44 13.39 2.84
CA GLU A 90 -10.10 14.60 3.33
C GLU A 90 -9.48 15.89 2.76
N ALA A 91 -8.15 15.93 2.65
CA ALA A 91 -7.43 17.08 2.11
C ALA A 91 -7.55 17.23 0.58
N GLY A 92 -8.06 16.23 -0.14
CA GLY A 92 -8.14 16.25 -1.60
C GLY A 92 -6.79 16.14 -2.32
N GLY A 93 -5.71 15.76 -1.61
CA GLY A 93 -4.43 15.41 -2.21
C GLY A 93 -3.19 15.80 -1.39
N VAL A 94 -2.05 15.18 -1.74
CA VAL A 94 -0.73 15.48 -1.17
C VAL A 94 0.17 16.17 -2.20
N PRO A 95 0.89 17.24 -1.81
CA PRO A 95 2.02 17.74 -2.60
C PRO A 95 3.16 16.72 -2.52
N GLY A 96 3.22 15.82 -3.52
CA GLY A 96 4.31 14.87 -3.62
C GLY A 96 5.61 15.57 -4.02
N VAL A 97 6.60 15.58 -3.11
CA VAL A 97 8.02 15.76 -3.44
C VAL A 97 8.48 14.55 -4.25
N TYR A 98 8.42 14.67 -5.57
CA TYR A 98 9.12 13.76 -6.48
C TYR A 98 10.56 14.25 -6.60
N ARG A 99 11.52 13.52 -6.04
CA ARG A 99 12.93 13.74 -6.40
C ARG A 99 13.13 13.15 -7.78
N LEU A 100 13.20 14.04 -8.77
CA LEU A 100 13.59 13.75 -10.15
C LEU A 100 15.03 13.21 -10.17
N GLY A 101 15.16 11.90 -10.03
CA GLY A 101 16.44 11.17 -10.00
C GLY A 101 16.83 10.66 -11.38
N ARG A 102 17.24 11.60 -12.25
CA ARG A 102 18.18 11.48 -13.38
C ARG A 102 18.09 10.30 -14.38
N GLN A 103 17.82 10.72 -15.63
CA GLN A 103 18.52 10.38 -16.88
C GLN A 103 18.41 8.95 -17.43
N TRP A 104 17.41 8.75 -18.31
CA TRP A 104 17.50 7.77 -19.39
C TRP A 104 18.41 8.36 -20.49
N ALA A 105 19.66 7.91 -20.54
CA ALA A 105 20.51 8.08 -21.70
C ALA A 105 20.27 6.89 -22.64
N SER A 106 20.03 7.22 -23.90
CA SER A 106 19.82 6.34 -25.04
C SER A 106 20.88 5.24 -25.15
N GLY A 107 20.47 4.00 -25.44
CA GLY A 107 21.40 2.93 -25.85
C GLY A 107 20.89 1.53 -25.49
N GLY A 108 20.48 0.74 -26.49
CA GLY A 108 19.87 -0.56 -26.29
C GLY A 108 20.86 -1.68 -25.97
N VAL A 109 20.38 -2.72 -25.27
CA VAL A 109 20.55 -4.13 -25.65
C VAL A 109 19.58 -4.99 -24.85
N ARG A 110 18.98 -5.96 -25.54
CA ARG A 110 18.11 -7.00 -25.00
C ARG A 110 18.93 -7.94 -24.11
N ALA A 111 18.96 -7.70 -22.80
CA ALA A 111 19.58 -8.60 -21.83
C ALA A 111 18.53 -9.55 -21.24
N LYS A 112 18.83 -10.84 -21.39
CA LYS A 112 17.98 -11.99 -21.09
C LYS A 112 17.79 -12.08 -19.56
N LYS A 113 16.55 -12.20 -19.10
CA LYS A 113 16.22 -12.49 -17.70
C LYS A 113 16.72 -13.89 -17.35
N SER A 114 17.71 -13.98 -16.48
CA SER A 114 17.94 -15.16 -15.63
C SER A 114 17.44 -14.86 -14.22
N PRO A 115 16.67 -15.76 -13.59
CA PRO A 115 16.25 -15.61 -12.20
C PRO A 115 17.40 -16.03 -11.27
N PRO A 116 17.40 -15.56 -10.02
CA PRO A 116 17.67 -16.50 -8.93
C PRO A 116 16.58 -16.38 -7.86
N ALA A 117 15.85 -17.46 -7.60
CA ALA A 117 16.14 -18.44 -6.55
C ALA A 117 15.53 -18.02 -5.21
N CYS A 118 14.37 -18.60 -4.89
CA CYS A 118 14.09 -19.04 -3.52
C CYS A 118 14.81 -20.39 -3.38
N PRO A 119 15.67 -20.55 -2.37
CA PRO A 119 15.17 -21.24 -1.18
C PRO A 119 15.91 -20.80 0.12
N LEU A 120 15.34 -21.17 1.28
CA LEU A 120 15.98 -21.15 2.62
C LEU A 120 16.09 -19.75 3.28
N CYS A 121 15.67 -19.41 4.50
CA CYS A 121 15.06 -20.07 5.67
C CYS A 121 14.42 -18.94 6.56
N PRO A 122 14.22 -19.09 7.89
CA PRO A 122 12.93 -19.08 8.61
C PRO A 122 12.67 -17.77 9.41
N PRO A 123 11.50 -17.64 10.07
CA PRO A 123 11.15 -16.47 10.88
C PRO A 123 11.82 -16.48 12.26
N HIS A 124 12.44 -15.35 12.64
CA HIS A 124 12.87 -15.04 14.01
C HIS A 124 12.56 -13.55 14.24
N VAL A 125 11.94 -13.06 15.30
CA VAL A 125 11.23 -13.60 16.45
C VAL A 125 10.57 -12.37 17.10
N GLN A 126 9.38 -12.53 17.69
CA GLN A 126 8.86 -11.79 18.85
C GLN A 126 8.78 -10.25 18.80
N ILE A 127 7.62 -9.72 18.42
CA ILE A 127 7.07 -8.46 19.01
C ILE A 127 5.60 -8.66 19.38
N LYS A 128 5.21 -9.87 19.83
CA LYS A 128 3.86 -10.10 20.35
C LYS A 128 3.76 -9.99 21.88
N ASN A 129 4.88 -9.88 22.60
CA ASN A 129 4.89 -9.98 24.07
C ASN A 129 5.26 -8.71 24.86
N MET A 130 5.39 -7.53 24.25
CA MET A 130 5.56 -6.28 25.04
C MET A 130 4.25 -5.54 25.31
N VAL A 131 3.24 -5.66 24.45
CA VAL A 131 1.96 -4.94 24.62
C VAL A 131 0.98 -5.66 25.55
N GLN A 132 1.17 -6.97 25.80
CA GLN A 132 0.32 -7.72 26.73
C GLN A 132 0.71 -7.50 28.20
N MET A 133 1.98 -7.24 28.53
CA MET A 133 2.43 -7.05 29.92
C MET A 133 2.08 -5.66 30.49
N LEU A 134 1.96 -4.63 29.65
CA LEU A 134 1.55 -3.29 30.10
C LEU A 134 0.05 -3.21 30.46
N PHE A 135 -0.78 -4.07 29.87
CA PHE A 135 -2.21 -4.11 30.19
C PHE A 135 -2.50 -4.84 31.52
N GLN A 136 -1.63 -5.77 31.93
CA GLN A 136 -1.81 -6.51 33.18
C GLN A 136 -1.36 -5.71 34.41
N GLN A 137 -0.37 -4.81 34.31
CA GLN A 137 0.10 -4.00 35.45
C GLN A 137 -0.93 -2.95 35.90
N HIS A 138 -1.72 -2.40 34.98
CA HIS A 138 -2.70 -1.35 35.27
C HIS A 138 -3.92 -1.83 36.07
N LEU A 139 -4.21 -3.15 36.04
CA LEU A 139 -5.31 -3.76 36.79
C LEU A 139 -4.94 -4.05 38.26
N ILE A 140 -3.65 -4.17 38.58
CA ILE A 140 -3.18 -4.51 39.93
C ILE A 140 -3.11 -3.24 40.81
N ASP A 141 -2.73 -2.10 40.22
CA ASP A 141 -2.69 -0.79 40.91
C ASP A 141 -4.08 -0.28 41.30
N SER A 142 -5.11 -0.64 40.53
CA SER A 142 -6.50 -0.24 40.81
C SER A 142 -7.14 -1.03 41.96
N ALA A 143 -6.59 -2.19 42.33
CA ALA A 143 -7.16 -3.05 43.37
C ALA A 143 -6.61 -2.78 44.78
N LEU A 144 -5.46 -2.11 44.93
CA LEU A 144 -4.90 -1.73 46.23
C LEU A 144 -5.43 -0.41 46.80
N SER A 145 -6.18 0.40 46.02
CA SER A 145 -6.70 1.69 46.48
C SER A 145 -8.11 1.64 47.10
N VAL A 146 -8.72 0.45 47.21
CA VAL A 146 -10.11 0.28 47.71
C VAL A 146 -10.24 -0.69 48.90
N ALA A 147 -9.13 -0.98 49.60
CA ALA A 147 -9.11 -1.71 50.86
C ALA A 147 -8.52 -0.84 51.98
#